data_AF-A0A2H0TGK7-F1
#
_entry.id   AF-A0A2H0TGK7-F1
#
_cell.length_a   1.000
_cell.length_b   1.000
_cell.length_c   1.000
_cell.angle_alpha   90.00
_cell.angle_beta   90.00
_cell.angle_gamma   90.00
#
_symmetry.space_group_name_H-M   'P 1'
#
loop_
_entity.id
_entity.type
_entity.pdbx_description
1 polymer ?
#
loop_
_entity_poly.entity_id
_entity_poly.type
_entity_poly.pdbx_seq_one_letter_code
_entity_poly.pdbx_strand_id
1 'polypeptide(L)'
;MKKTSFHFLRVGLAVTFLWIGVLIFKNPGAWGGYLQPWAVGLLPIPLAQAMIGTAILDIAIGAFLLFDFLPWLAALVGAIHILIVLAVSGITDITVRDIGLLVAALALMIDSLPQKVLNKIKLQKL
;
A
#
# COMPACT_ATOMS: atom_id res chain seq x y z
N MET A 1 -8.79 18.41 -14.88
CA MET A 1 -8.01 18.79 -13.69
C MET A 1 -8.43 17.88 -12.54
N LYS A 2 -7.49 17.24 -11.84
CA LYS A 2 -7.84 16.46 -10.65
C LYS A 2 -8.25 17.42 -9.53
N LYS A 3 -9.26 17.06 -8.75
CA LYS A 3 -9.80 17.91 -7.68
C LYS A 3 -8.73 18.15 -6.60
N THR A 4 -8.77 19.26 -5.87
CA THR A 4 -7.87 19.51 -4.73
C THR A 4 -7.84 18.33 -3.75
N SER A 5 -9.00 17.71 -3.49
CA SER A 5 -9.12 16.50 -2.66
C SER A 5 -8.26 15.33 -3.13
N PHE A 6 -8.08 15.15 -4.45
CA PHE A 6 -7.19 14.13 -5.00
C PHE A 6 -5.75 14.36 -4.56
N HIS A 7 -5.26 15.59 -4.65
CA HIS A 7 -3.88 15.91 -4.28
C HIS A 7 -3.64 15.70 -2.78
N PHE A 8 -4.59 16.11 -1.92
CA PHE A 8 -4.52 15.84 -0.48
C PHE A 8 -4.51 14.34 -0.18
N LEU A 9 -5.42 13.57 -0.78
CA LEU A 9 -5.48 12.12 -0.59
C LEU A 9 -4.17 11.45 -1.03
N ARG A 10 -3.66 11.81 -2.21
CA ARG A 10 -2.41 11.29 -2.76
C ARG A 10 -1.21 11.58 -1.86
N VAL A 11 -1.04 12.84 -1.47
CA VAL A 11 0.13 13.26 -0.66
C VAL A 11 0.04 12.68 0.75
N GLY A 12 -1.14 12.69 1.38
CA GLY A 12 -1.33 12.09 2.71
C GLY A 12 -1.06 10.59 2.72
N LEU A 13 -1.54 9.87 1.70
CA LEU A 13 -1.26 8.44 1.53
C LEU A 13 0.23 8.19 1.27
N ALA A 14 0.85 9.01 0.40
CA ALA A 14 2.27 8.92 0.07
C ALA A 14 3.16 9.08 1.31
N VAL A 15 2.92 10.13 2.11
CA VAL A 15 3.65 10.39 3.35
C VAL A 15 3.47 9.25 4.34
N THR A 16 2.26 8.68 4.43
CA THR A 16 2.00 7.57 5.34
C THR A 16 2.81 6.32 4.98
N PHE A 17 2.82 5.93 3.69
CA PHE A 17 3.66 4.83 3.21
C PHE A 17 5.15 5.08 3.45
N LEU A 18 5.66 6.27 3.10
CA LEU A 18 7.06 6.64 3.34
C LEU A 18 7.41 6.54 4.84
N TRP A 19 6.54 7.07 5.70
CA TRP A 19 6.75 7.07 7.14
C TRP A 19 6.77 5.65 7.71
N ILE A 20 5.80 4.81 7.34
CA ILE A 20 5.73 3.40 7.75
C ILE A 20 7.00 2.67 7.30
N GLY A 21 7.42 2.82 6.04
CA GLY A 21 8.63 2.18 5.54
C GLY A 21 9.89 2.58 6.33
N VAL A 22 10.05 3.86 6.66
CA VAL A 22 11.15 4.32 7.53
C VAL A 22 11.08 3.71 8.93
N LEU A 23 9.87 3.60 9.52
CA LEU A 23 9.70 2.97 10.83
C LEU A 23 10.02 1.47 10.82
N ILE A 24 9.66 0.76 9.76
CA ILE A 24 10.02 -0.66 9.58
C ILE A 24 11.54 -0.82 9.47
N PHE A 25 12.22 0.04 8.71
CA PHE A 25 13.69 0.03 8.66
C PHE A 25 14.35 0.24 10.01
N LYS A 26 13.81 1.14 10.84
CA LYS A 26 14.35 1.44 12.17
C LYS A 26 14.21 0.27 13.14
N ASN A 27 13.15 -0.50 13.06
CA ASN A 27 12.92 -1.63 13.95
C ASN A 27 12.11 -2.75 13.27
N PRO A 28 12.72 -3.54 12.38
CA PRO A 28 11.99 -4.55 11.61
C PRO A 28 11.39 -5.65 12.50
N GLY A 29 12.00 -5.94 13.65
CA GLY A 29 11.49 -6.92 14.60
C GLY A 29 10.15 -6.51 15.23
N ALA A 30 10.00 -5.23 15.60
CA ALA A 30 8.75 -4.72 16.18
C ALA A 30 7.59 -4.81 15.19
N TRP A 31 7.83 -4.47 13.92
CA TRP A 31 6.82 -4.57 12.86
C TRP A 31 6.54 -6.02 12.46
N GLY A 32 7.56 -6.86 12.48
CA GLY A 32 7.42 -8.30 12.31
C GLY A 32 6.53 -8.95 13.38
N GLY A 33 6.46 -8.36 14.57
CA GLY A 33 5.60 -8.81 15.67
C GLY A 33 4.11 -8.72 15.39
N TYR A 34 3.69 -7.97 14.37
CA TYR A 34 2.29 -7.95 13.92
C TYR A 34 1.89 -9.19 13.12
N LEU A 35 2.84 -9.94 12.54
CA LEU A 35 2.51 -11.11 11.73
C LEU A 35 2.00 -12.25 12.61
N GLN A 36 0.90 -12.87 12.19
CA GLN A 36 0.40 -14.08 12.82
C GLN A 36 1.38 -15.26 12.63
N PRO A 37 1.47 -16.20 13.58
CA PRO A 37 2.45 -17.30 13.52
C PRO A 37 2.39 -18.13 12.23
N TRP A 38 1.19 -18.35 11.69
CA TRP A 38 1.01 -19.07 10.43
C TRP A 38 1.66 -18.33 9.25
N ALA A 39 1.59 -17.00 9.23
CA ALA A 39 2.17 -16.18 8.16
C ALA A 39 3.70 -16.17 8.26
N VAL A 40 4.24 -16.11 9.48
CA VAL A 40 5.69 -16.23 9.73
C VAL A 40 6.20 -17.59 9.25
N GLY A 41 5.45 -18.68 9.48
CA GLY A 41 5.81 -20.02 9.01
C GLY A 41 5.84 -20.21 7.50
N LEU A 42 5.26 -19.30 6.72
CA LEU A 42 5.28 -19.31 5.25
C LEU A 42 6.44 -18.51 4.65
N LEU A 43 7.18 -17.75 5.47
CA LEU A 43 8.28 -16.92 4.96
C LEU A 43 9.45 -17.81 4.51
N PRO A 44 9.92 -17.69 3.26
CA PRO A 44 11.09 -18.42 2.77
C PRO A 44 12.41 -17.80 3.25
N ILE A 45 12.33 -16.68 3.98
CA ILE A 45 13.45 -15.86 4.45
C ILE A 45 13.23 -15.44 5.90
N PRO A 46 14.28 -15.04 6.64
CA PRO A 46 14.15 -14.53 8.00
C PRO A 46 13.16 -13.36 8.10
N LEU A 47 12.37 -13.33 9.18
CA LEU A 47 11.36 -12.30 9.45
C LEU A 47 11.88 -10.87 9.27
N ALA A 48 13.06 -10.57 9.82
CA ALA A 48 13.66 -9.25 9.70
C ALA A 48 13.95 -8.85 8.24
N GLN A 49 14.38 -9.80 7.41
CA GLN A 49 14.63 -9.56 5.98
C GLN A 49 13.32 -9.39 5.21
N ALA A 50 12.29 -10.16 5.54
CA ALA A 50 10.95 -9.97 4.97
C ALA A 50 10.41 -8.56 5.29
N MET A 51 10.59 -8.09 6.52
CA MET A 51 10.17 -6.74 6.93
C MET A 51 10.97 -5.64 6.23
N ILE A 52 12.27 -5.84 5.99
CA ILE A 52 13.05 -4.92 5.14
C ILE A 52 12.46 -4.86 3.72
N GLY A 53 12.04 -6.00 3.16
CA GLY A 53 11.34 -6.04 1.87
C GLY A 53 10.04 -5.22 1.88
N THR A 54 9.23 -5.36 2.94
CA THR A 54 8.04 -4.54 3.15
C THR A 54 8.38 -3.05 3.21
N ALA A 55 9.42 -2.67 3.95
CA ALA A 55 9.87 -1.29 4.06
C ALA A 55 10.25 -0.67 2.71
N ILE A 56 10.97 -1.43 1.88
CA ILE A 56 11.35 -1.00 0.52
C ILE A 56 10.11 -0.79 -0.33
N LEU A 57 9.15 -1.72 -0.28
CA LEU A 57 7.91 -1.64 -1.03
C LEU A 57 7.10 -0.40 -0.61
N ASP A 58 6.92 -0.17 0.69
CA ASP A 58 6.23 1.00 1.23
C ASP A 58 6.88 2.31 0.77
N ILE A 59 8.21 2.40 0.85
CA ILE A 59 8.92 3.60 0.38
C ILE A 59 8.73 3.79 -1.13
N ALA A 60 8.79 2.73 -1.93
CA ALA A 60 8.59 2.82 -3.37
C ALA A 60 7.18 3.30 -3.73
N ILE A 61 6.15 2.73 -3.10
CA ILE A 61 4.75 3.15 -3.26
C ILE A 61 4.63 4.64 -2.89
N GLY A 62 5.12 5.01 -1.71
CA GLY A 62 5.03 6.36 -1.20
C GLY A 62 5.76 7.37 -2.09
N ALA A 63 6.95 7.04 -2.60
CA ALA A 63 7.69 7.89 -3.53
C ALA A 63 6.94 8.07 -4.86
N PHE A 64 6.44 6.99 -5.44
CA PHE A 64 5.70 7.05 -6.71
C PHE A 64 4.43 7.89 -6.57
N LEU A 65 3.70 7.71 -5.47
CA LEU A 65 2.55 8.52 -5.14
C LEU A 65 2.93 9.98 -4.92
N LEU A 66 4.04 10.28 -4.25
CA LEU A 66 4.47 11.66 -3.97
C LEU A 66 4.85 12.42 -5.26
N PHE A 67 5.59 11.78 -6.16
CA PHE A 67 6.05 12.37 -7.42
C PHE A 67 5.03 12.30 -8.57
N ASP A 68 3.81 11.80 -8.30
CA ASP A 68 2.75 11.58 -9.31
C ASP A 68 3.21 10.68 -10.47
N PHE A 69 4.14 9.76 -10.19
CA PHE A 69 4.65 8.82 -11.17
C PHE A 69 3.81 7.55 -11.16
N LEU A 70 2.99 7.37 -12.20
CA LEU A 70 2.05 6.24 -12.34
C LEU A 70 1.14 6.05 -11.09
N PRO A 71 0.41 7.09 -10.65
CA PRO A 71 -0.31 7.09 -9.38
C PRO A 71 -1.35 5.96 -9.25
N TRP A 72 -2.00 5.57 -10.36
CA TRP A 72 -2.98 4.48 -10.34
C TRP A 72 -2.33 3.13 -10.04
N LEU A 73 -1.13 2.90 -10.56
CA LEU A 73 -0.40 1.65 -10.38
C LEU A 73 0.19 1.59 -8.98
N ALA A 74 0.80 2.69 -8.51
CA ALA A 74 1.30 2.79 -7.14
C ALA A 74 0.16 2.60 -6.12
N ALA A 75 -1.01 3.19 -6.36
CA ALA A 75 -2.20 3.02 -5.52
C ALA A 75 -2.75 1.59 -5.56
N LEU A 76 -2.78 0.92 -6.73
CA LEU A 76 -3.16 -0.48 -6.86
C LEU A 76 -2.22 -1.40 -6.06
N VAL A 77 -0.90 -1.22 -6.23
CA VAL A 77 0.10 -1.99 -5.49
C VAL A 77 -0.03 -1.73 -3.99
N GLY A 78 -0.22 -0.48 -3.57
CA GLY A 78 -0.49 -0.13 -2.18
C GLY A 78 -1.75 -0.76 -1.62
N ALA A 79 -2.86 -0.79 -2.39
CA ALA A 79 -4.09 -1.45 -1.96
C ALA A 79 -3.90 -2.96 -1.77
N ILE A 80 -3.24 -3.63 -2.72
CA ILE A 80 -2.91 -5.06 -2.61
C ILE A 80 -2.00 -5.30 -1.39
N HIS A 81 -1.00 -4.45 -1.21
CA HIS A 81 -0.06 -4.56 -0.10
C HIS A 81 -0.78 -4.46 1.25
N ILE A 82 -1.61 -3.44 1.46
CA ILE A 82 -2.37 -3.27 2.70
C ILE A 82 -3.39 -4.40 2.91
N LEU A 83 -4.00 -4.91 1.85
CA LEU A 83 -4.88 -6.07 1.94
C LEU A 83 -4.14 -7.32 2.45
N ILE A 84 -2.91 -7.54 1.97
CA ILE A 84 -2.05 -8.62 2.45
C ILE A 84 -1.69 -8.37 3.92
N VAL A 85 -1.28 -7.15 4.29
CA VAL A 85 -0.97 -6.78 5.68
C VAL A 85 -2.16 -7.10 6.60
N LEU A 86 -3.37 -6.66 6.25
CA LEU A 86 -4.59 -6.96 7.00
C LEU A 86 -4.84 -8.48 7.14
N ALA A 87 -4.61 -9.25 6.08
CA ALA A 87 -4.80 -10.69 6.11
C ALA A 87 -3.80 -11.40 7.03
N VAL A 88 -2.52 -10.98 7.02
CA VAL A 88 -1.44 -11.66 7.75
C VAL A 88 -1.25 -11.18 9.18
N SER A 89 -1.73 -9.97 9.52
CA SER A 89 -1.54 -9.39 10.86
C SER A 89 -2.69 -9.68 11.84
N GLY A 90 -3.88 -10.06 11.35
CA GLY A 90 -5.06 -10.25 12.18
C GLY A 90 -5.65 -8.94 12.70
N ILE A 91 -6.48 -9.00 13.76
CA ILE A 91 -7.10 -7.82 14.36
C ILE A 91 -6.19 -7.29 15.47
N THR A 92 -5.58 -6.13 15.24
CA THR A 92 -4.61 -5.46 16.11
C THR A 92 -4.88 -3.95 16.18
N ASP A 93 -4.06 -3.22 16.92
CA ASP A 93 -4.07 -1.75 17.01
C ASP A 93 -3.87 -1.06 15.66
N ILE A 94 -3.18 -1.71 14.70
CA ILE A 94 -2.96 -1.14 13.35
C ILE A 94 -4.12 -1.41 12.37
N THR A 95 -5.04 -2.33 12.68
CA THR A 95 -6.10 -2.75 11.74
C THR A 95 -7.02 -1.59 11.33
N VAL A 96 -7.39 -0.71 12.26
CA VAL A 96 -8.29 0.42 11.96
C VAL A 96 -7.63 1.40 10.98
N ARG A 97 -6.33 1.67 11.17
CA ARG A 97 -5.52 2.48 10.25
C ARG A 97 -5.50 1.84 8.87
N ASP A 98 -5.22 0.55 8.81
CA ASP A 98 -5.02 -0.16 7.55
C ASP A 98 -6.31 -0.28 6.74
N ILE A 99 -7.48 -0.39 7.37
CA ILE A 99 -8.77 -0.25 6.68
C ILE A 99 -8.88 1.13 6.02
N GLY A 100 -8.53 2.20 6.74
CA GLY A 100 -8.52 3.55 6.20
C GLY A 100 -7.56 3.72 5.01
N LEU A 101 -6.34 3.18 5.12
CA LEU A 101 -5.33 3.22 4.06
C LEU A 101 -5.75 2.41 2.84
N LEU A 102 -6.37 1.25 3.02
CA LEU A 102 -6.88 0.42 1.93
C LEU A 102 -7.92 1.17 1.11
N VAL A 103 -8.92 1.76 1.78
CA VAL A 103 -9.99 2.50 1.08
C VAL A 103 -9.43 3.77 0.43
N ALA A 104 -8.50 4.46 1.07
CA ALA A 104 -7.80 5.60 0.49
C ALA A 104 -7.02 5.22 -0.79
N ALA A 105 -6.31 4.09 -0.77
CA ALA A 105 -5.57 3.58 -1.93
C ALA A 105 -6.52 3.17 -3.07
N LEU A 106 -7.63 2.49 -2.77
CA LEU A 106 -8.64 2.13 -3.77
C LEU A 106 -9.29 3.36 -4.40
N ALA A 107 -9.66 4.36 -3.59
CA ALA A 107 -10.22 5.61 -4.08
C ALA A 107 -9.24 6.32 -5.03
N LEU A 108 -7.96 6.39 -4.64
CA LEU A 108 -6.91 7.01 -5.45
C LEU A 108 -6.66 6.24 -6.77
N MET A 109 -6.65 4.91 -6.71
CA MET A 109 -6.48 4.03 -7.87
C MET A 109 -7.60 4.27 -8.89
N ILE A 110 -8.86 4.27 -8.44
CA ILE A 110 -10.03 4.44 -9.31
C ILE A 110 -10.02 5.83 -9.95
N ASP A 111 -9.78 6.89 -9.17
CA ASP A 111 -9.80 8.28 -9.67
C ASP A 111 -8.63 8.59 -10.63
N SER A 112 -7.51 7.88 -10.48
CA SER A 112 -6.33 8.08 -11.34
C SER A 112 -6.22 7.11 -12.52
N LEU A 113 -7.20 6.21 -12.71
CA LEU A 113 -7.14 5.17 -13.74
C LEU A 113 -7.10 5.77 -15.16
N PRO A 114 -6.17 5.36 -16.04
CA PRO A 114 -6.07 5.92 -17.38
C PRO A 114 -7.27 5.57 -18.26
N GLN A 115 -7.78 6.53 -19.05
CA GLN A 115 -8.90 6.32 -19.99
C GLN A 115 -8.64 5.18 -20.99
N LYS A 116 -7.39 4.99 -21.43
CA LYS A 116 -7.01 3.88 -22.30
C LYS A 116 -7.31 2.50 -21.67
N VAL A 117 -7.10 2.38 -20.36
CA VAL A 117 -7.37 1.14 -19.60
C VAL A 117 -8.87 0.96 -19.45
N LEU A 118 -9.61 2.01 -19.08
CA LEU A 118 -11.07 1.99 -18.98
C LEU A 118 -11.74 1.57 -20.29
N ASN A 119 -11.28 2.10 -21.43
CA ASN A 119 -11.85 1.81 -22.74
C ASN A 119 -11.61 0.34 -23.16
N LYS A 120 -10.44 -0.23 -22.83
CA LYS A 120 -10.19 -1.67 -23.05
C LYS A 120 -11.13 -2.56 -22.24
N ILE A 121 -11.38 -2.22 -20.97
CA ILE A 121 -12.31 -2.97 -20.11
C ILE A 121 -13.75 -2.93 -20.67
N LYS A 122 -14.18 -1.79 -21.22
CA LYS A 122 -15.51 -1.66 -21.84
C LYS A 122 -15.64 -2.47 -23.12
N LEU A 123 -14.62 -2.46 -23.98
CA LEU A 123 -14.63 -3.23 -25.24
C LEU A 123 -14.72 -4.75 -25.02
N GLN A 124 -14.14 -5.27 -23.94
CA GLN A 124 -14.21 -6.70 -23.62
C GLN A 124 -15.58 -7.15 -23.08
N LYS A 125 -16.48 -6.21 -22.77
CA LYS A 125 -17.83 -6.48 -22.25
C LYS A 125 -18.93 -6.37 -23.32
N LEU A 126 -18.58 -6.00 -24.55
CA LEU A 126 -19.46 -5.89 -25.72
C LEU A 126 -19.17 -7.06 -26.67
#